data_AF-A0A2N0R697-F1
#
_entry.id   AF-A0A2N0R697-F1
#
_cell.length_a   1.000
_cell.length_b   1.000
_cell.length_c   1.000
_cell.angle_alpha   90.00
_cell.angle_beta   90.00
_cell.angle_gamma   90.00
#
_symmetry.space_group_name_H-M   'P 1'
#
loop_
_entity.id
_entity.type
_entity.pdbx_description
1 polymer ?
#
loop_
_entity_poly.entity_id
_entity_poly.type
_entity_poly.pdbx_seq_one_letter_code
_entity_poly.pdbx_strand_id
1 'polypeptide(L)'
;MPPVGKGKGKEVKKASKRKSLSFVQKKELCEWKRDNPSYNQNDLAKKYDISKPQVSRILKEKEKWLCIDIANKELSNQKRDRGAKFPEIESALYLWMQQVLASNLTITAGEANSAPLETLEEEHVALQKIIEQYDLHDVYNVDETALF
;
A
#
# COMPACT_ATOMS: atom_id res chain seq x y z
N MET A 1 -24.68 -36.68 49.02
CA MET A 1 -24.77 -35.39 48.32
C MET A 1 -23.39 -34.75 48.29
N PRO A 2 -22.82 -34.40 47.12
CA PRO A 2 -21.71 -33.47 47.05
C PRO A 2 -22.18 -32.11 46.49
N PRO A 3 -21.65 -30.99 47.01
CA PRO A 3 -21.39 -29.85 46.16
C PRO A 3 -19.98 -29.30 46.51
N VAL A 4 -19.19 -28.62 45.69
CA VAL A 4 -19.42 -27.68 44.60
C VAL A 4 -18.16 -27.73 43.72
N GLY A 5 -18.33 -27.78 42.41
CA GLY A 5 -17.22 -27.66 41.45
C GLY A 5 -16.56 -26.28 41.53
N LYS A 6 -15.23 -26.26 41.72
CA LYS A 6 -14.42 -25.06 41.55
C LYS A 6 -14.29 -24.76 40.06
N GLY A 7 -15.11 -23.84 39.57
CA GLY A 7 -14.95 -23.23 38.25
C GLY A 7 -13.60 -22.56 38.16
N LYS A 8 -12.73 -23.08 37.28
CA LYS A 8 -11.50 -22.38 36.88
C LYS A 8 -11.91 -21.12 36.11
N GLY A 9 -11.69 -19.95 36.72
CA GLY A 9 -11.81 -18.66 36.05
C GLY A 9 -10.95 -18.69 34.79
N LYS A 10 -11.60 -18.62 33.63
CA LYS A 10 -10.90 -18.44 32.35
C LYS A 10 -10.42 -17.00 32.31
N GLU A 11 -9.13 -16.82 32.54
CA GLU A 11 -8.43 -15.58 32.28
C GLU A 11 -8.70 -15.17 30.82
N VAL A 12 -9.36 -14.03 30.63
CA VAL A 12 -9.69 -13.49 29.31
C VAL A 12 -8.39 -12.98 28.69
N LYS A 13 -7.72 -13.84 27.92
CA LYS A 13 -6.53 -13.45 27.16
C LYS A 13 -6.93 -12.36 26.16
N LYS A 14 -6.45 -11.13 26.40
CA LYS A 14 -6.57 -9.99 25.50
C LYS A 14 -6.14 -10.43 24.09
N ALA A 15 -7.01 -10.26 23.09
CA ALA A 15 -6.72 -10.71 21.73
C ALA A 15 -5.50 -9.97 21.17
N SER A 16 -4.36 -10.66 21.06
CA SER A 16 -3.14 -10.10 20.48
C SER A 16 -3.37 -9.76 19.02
N LYS A 17 -3.00 -8.54 18.62
CA LYS A 17 -3.09 -8.09 17.22
C LYS A 17 -2.19 -8.99 16.37
N ARG A 18 -2.74 -9.57 15.29
CA ARG A 18 -1.98 -10.41 14.37
C ARG A 18 -0.85 -9.60 13.73
N LYS A 19 0.39 -10.01 13.93
CA LYS A 19 1.56 -9.44 13.26
C LYS A 19 1.49 -9.72 11.76
N SER A 20 1.72 -8.69 10.95
CA SER A 20 1.83 -8.81 9.49
C SER A 20 3.29 -8.70 9.07
N LEU A 21 3.78 -9.71 8.37
CA LEU A 21 5.12 -9.73 7.79
C LEU A 21 5.17 -8.95 6.47
N SER A 22 6.31 -8.31 6.19
CA SER A 22 6.62 -7.71 4.88
C SER A 22 6.89 -8.79 3.83
N PHE A 23 6.93 -8.41 2.56
CA PHE A 23 7.26 -9.33 1.47
C PHE A 23 8.67 -9.91 1.63
N VAL A 24 9.64 -9.09 2.04
CA VAL A 24 11.01 -9.53 2.38
C VAL A 24 10.98 -10.63 3.43
N GLN A 25 10.28 -10.39 4.55
CA GLN A 25 10.20 -11.36 5.65
C GLN A 25 9.50 -12.65 5.24
N LYS A 26 8.52 -12.59 4.34
CA LYS A 26 7.85 -13.78 3.79
C LYS A 26 8.78 -14.56 2.86
N LYS A 27 9.58 -13.87 2.03
CA LYS A 27 10.59 -14.51 1.18
C LYS A 27 11.66 -15.21 2.01
N GLU A 28 12.24 -14.50 2.98
CA GLU A 28 13.23 -15.05 3.92
C GLU A 28 12.68 -16.30 4.63
N LEU A 29 11.43 -16.27 5.08
CA LEU A 29 10.79 -17.43 5.72
C LEU A 29 10.72 -18.63 4.75
N CYS A 30 10.41 -18.39 3.48
CA CYS A 30 10.34 -19.44 2.47
C CYS A 30 11.73 -19.98 2.10
N GLU A 31 12.73 -19.12 1.95
CA GLU A 31 14.14 -19.49 1.71
C GLU A 31 14.66 -20.32 2.88
N TRP A 32 14.42 -19.86 4.11
CA TRP A 32 14.86 -20.57 5.30
C TRP A 32 14.24 -21.97 5.38
N LYS A 33 12.96 -22.14 5.01
CA LYS A 33 12.29 -23.45 4.97
C LYS A 33 12.78 -24.34 3.82
N ARG A 34 13.17 -23.75 2.69
CA ARG A 34 13.81 -24.47 1.56
C ARG A 34 15.17 -25.02 1.99
N ASP A 35 15.96 -24.20 2.67
CA ASP A 35 17.33 -24.54 3.06
C ASP A 35 17.35 -25.44 4.32
N ASN A 36 16.25 -25.46 5.10
CA ASN A 36 16.09 -26.31 6.28
C ASN A 36 14.77 -27.13 6.23
N PRO A 37 14.68 -28.18 5.40
CA PRO A 37 13.45 -28.96 5.23
C PRO A 37 12.95 -29.61 6.53
N SER A 38 13.87 -30.02 7.41
CA SER A 38 13.55 -30.72 8.67
C SER A 38 12.98 -29.82 9.77
N TYR A 39 13.03 -28.50 9.63
CA TYR A 39 12.63 -27.61 10.72
C TYR A 39 11.11 -27.53 10.87
N ASN A 40 10.65 -27.47 12.11
CA ASN A 40 9.23 -27.49 12.40
C ASN A 40 8.60 -26.10 12.18
N GLN A 41 7.35 -26.07 11.71
CA GLN A 41 6.59 -24.81 11.54
C GLN A 41 6.42 -24.07 12.88
N ASN A 42 6.44 -24.80 13.99
CA ASN A 42 6.39 -24.23 15.34
C ASN A 42 7.61 -23.37 15.65
N ASP A 43 8.78 -23.75 15.15
CA ASP A 43 10.02 -23.03 15.42
C ASP A 43 10.15 -21.79 14.52
N LEU A 44 9.63 -21.87 13.29
CA LEU A 44 9.41 -20.69 12.43
C LEU A 44 8.41 -19.71 13.04
N ALA A 45 7.32 -20.22 13.61
CA ALA A 45 6.33 -19.39 14.31
C ALA A 45 6.95 -18.60 15.46
N LYS A 46 7.83 -19.24 16.27
CA LYS A 46 8.58 -18.58 17.33
C LYS A 46 9.57 -17.55 16.77
N LYS A 47 10.35 -17.90 15.74
CA LYS A 47 11.39 -17.03 15.16
C LYS A 47 10.81 -15.72 14.62
N TYR A 48 9.68 -15.78 13.92
CA TYR A 48 9.05 -14.61 13.32
C TYR A 48 8.01 -13.93 14.22
N ASP A 49 7.73 -14.51 15.39
CA ASP A 49 6.65 -14.10 16.31
C ASP A 49 5.29 -14.03 15.59
N ILE A 50 4.94 -15.15 14.95
CA ILE A 50 3.67 -15.34 14.22
C ILE A 50 3.02 -16.65 14.62
N SER A 51 1.73 -16.79 14.36
CA SER A 51 1.03 -18.05 14.65
C SER A 51 1.36 -19.15 13.63
N LYS A 52 1.35 -20.42 14.07
CA LYS A 52 1.56 -21.58 13.18
C LYS A 52 0.66 -21.56 11.92
N PRO A 53 -0.64 -21.20 11.99
CA PRO A 53 -1.47 -21.06 10.80
C PRO A 53 -0.97 -19.98 9.82
N GLN A 54 -0.36 -18.90 10.32
CA GLN A 54 0.24 -17.88 9.45
C GLN A 54 1.47 -18.41 8.71
N VAL A 55 2.35 -19.16 9.37
CA VAL A 55 3.50 -19.84 8.72
C VAL A 55 2.99 -20.75 7.60
N SER A 56 2.02 -21.61 7.90
CA SER A 56 1.44 -22.54 6.92
C SER A 56 0.83 -21.80 5.72
N ARG A 57 0.08 -20.71 5.97
CA ARG A 57 -0.49 -19.88 4.90
C ARG A 57 0.59 -19.25 4.01
N ILE A 58 1.67 -18.73 4.60
CA ILE A 58 2.78 -18.14 3.83
C ILE A 58 3.47 -19.22 2.97
N LEU A 59 3.73 -20.40 3.54
CA LEU A 59 4.38 -21.50 2.83
C LEU A 59 3.53 -22.09 1.69
N LYS A 60 2.20 -21.98 1.74
CA LYS A 60 1.33 -22.36 0.60
C LYS A 60 1.56 -21.47 -0.62
N GLU A 61 1.85 -20.19 -0.40
CA GLU A 61 2.15 -19.22 -1.45
C GLU A 61 3.67 -19.06 -1.65
N LYS A 62 4.49 -20.06 -1.30
CA LYS A 62 5.97 -19.96 -1.31
C LYS A 62 6.56 -19.52 -2.66
N GLU A 63 6.00 -20.02 -3.77
CA GLU A 63 6.50 -19.72 -5.12
C GLU A 63 6.34 -18.23 -5.43
N LYS A 64 5.19 -17.66 -5.07
CA LYS A 64 4.93 -16.23 -5.15
C LYS A 64 5.97 -15.42 -4.38
N TRP A 65 6.23 -15.76 -3.12
CA TRP A 65 7.17 -15.00 -2.27
C TRP A 65 8.62 -15.12 -2.76
N LEU A 66 9.01 -16.27 -3.31
CA LEU A 66 10.35 -16.50 -3.87
C LEU A 66 10.60 -15.68 -5.15
N CYS A 67 9.58 -15.50 -5.98
CA CYS A 67 9.69 -14.74 -7.22
C CYS A 67 9.64 -13.21 -7.05
N ILE A 68 9.41 -12.70 -5.83
CA ILE A 68 9.39 -11.24 -5.60
C ILE A 68 10.79 -10.67 -5.78
N ASP A 69 10.87 -9.65 -6.63
CA ASP A 69 12.03 -8.79 -6.76
C ASP A 69 12.09 -7.82 -5.59
N ILE A 70 12.99 -8.09 -4.65
CA ILE A 70 13.23 -7.27 -3.46
C ILE A 70 14.11 -6.04 -3.80
N ALA A 71 14.79 -6.03 -4.94
CA ALA A 71 15.58 -4.87 -5.35
C ALA A 71 14.70 -3.62 -5.54
N ASN A 72 13.40 -3.83 -5.80
CA ASN A 72 12.42 -2.77 -5.78
C ASN A 72 12.10 -2.32 -4.34
N LYS A 73 12.60 -1.14 -3.96
CA LYS A 73 12.42 -0.54 -2.63
C LYS A 73 10.95 -0.41 -2.21
N GLU A 74 10.04 -0.16 -3.15
CA GLU A 74 8.60 -0.04 -2.86
C GLU A 74 7.99 -1.37 -2.41
N LEU A 75 8.39 -2.46 -3.06
CA LEU A 75 7.94 -3.82 -2.74
C LEU A 75 8.53 -4.33 -1.42
N SER A 76 9.71 -3.85 -1.02
CA SER A 76 10.41 -4.34 0.17
C SER A 76 9.63 -4.10 1.48
N ASN A 77 9.02 -2.92 1.62
CA ASN A 77 8.26 -2.51 2.81
C ASN A 77 6.79 -2.95 2.74
N GLN A 78 6.36 -3.46 1.59
CA GLN A 78 4.98 -3.83 1.36
C GLN A 78 4.58 -5.04 2.22
N LYS A 79 3.49 -4.88 2.99
CA LYS A 79 2.92 -5.95 3.84
C LYS A 79 1.68 -6.58 3.24
N ARG A 80 0.96 -5.80 2.42
CA ARG A 80 -0.30 -6.18 1.79
C ARG A 80 -0.12 -6.23 0.29
N ASP A 81 -0.52 -7.34 -0.30
CA ASP A 81 -0.71 -7.39 -1.74
C ASP A 81 -2.03 -6.72 -2.06
N ARG A 82 -1.97 -5.57 -2.76
CA ARG A 82 -3.17 -4.84 -3.17
C ARG A 82 -3.64 -5.25 -4.57
N GLY A 83 -2.78 -5.89 -5.36
CA GLY A 83 -3.00 -6.14 -6.79
C GLY A 83 -3.22 -4.85 -7.58
N ALA A 84 -3.07 -4.94 -8.90
CA ALA A 84 -3.66 -3.95 -9.80
C ALA A 84 -5.18 -4.17 -9.83
N LYS A 85 -5.97 -3.09 -9.74
CA LYS A 85 -7.43 -3.19 -9.92
C LYS A 85 -7.79 -3.55 -11.37
N PHE A 86 -7.00 -3.07 -12.32
CA PHE A 86 -7.18 -3.26 -13.76
C PHE A 86 -5.83 -3.58 -14.40
N PRO A 87 -5.33 -4.82 -14.26
CA PRO A 87 -3.97 -5.18 -14.67
C PRO A 87 -3.71 -4.94 -16.16
N GLU A 88 -4.72 -5.08 -17.01
CA GLU A 88 -4.63 -4.81 -18.45
C GLU A 88 -4.40 -3.32 -18.72
N ILE A 89 -5.12 -2.44 -18.01
CA ILE A 89 -4.99 -0.99 -18.14
C ILE A 89 -3.62 -0.53 -17.64
N GLU A 90 -3.19 -1.02 -16.47
CA GLU A 90 -1.88 -0.71 -15.89
C GLU A 90 -0.75 -1.16 -16.84
N SER A 91 -0.89 -2.32 -17.48
CA SER A 91 0.09 -2.82 -18.45
C SER A 91 0.15 -1.94 -19.71
N ALA A 92 -1.01 -1.55 -20.26
CA ALA A 92 -1.07 -0.65 -21.40
C ALA A 92 -0.49 0.74 -21.06
N LEU A 93 -0.80 1.25 -19.88
CA LEU A 93 -0.27 2.52 -19.38
C LEU A 93 1.24 2.46 -19.22
N TYR A 94 1.77 1.38 -18.65
CA TYR A 94 3.21 1.17 -18.49
C TYR A 94 3.95 1.17 -19.84
N LEU A 95 3.43 0.44 -20.84
CA LEU A 95 4.00 0.43 -22.19
C LEU A 95 3.97 1.82 -22.83
N TRP A 96 2.87 2.55 -22.66
CA TRP A 96 2.77 3.92 -23.14
C TRP A 96 3.78 4.84 -22.44
N MET A 97 3.91 4.75 -21.11
CA MET A 97 4.91 5.53 -20.35
C MET A 97 6.33 5.25 -20.83
N GLN A 98 6.68 3.99 -21.08
CA GLN A 98 7.99 3.63 -21.64
C GLN A 98 8.24 4.31 -22.99
N GLN A 99 7.24 4.33 -23.87
CA GLN A 99 7.34 4.98 -25.18
C GLN A 99 7.52 6.51 -25.05
N VAL A 100 6.76 7.14 -24.16
CA VAL A 100 6.83 8.59 -23.91
C VAL A 100 8.20 8.97 -23.32
N LEU A 101 8.69 8.22 -22.34
CA LEU A 101 10.03 8.41 -21.76
C LEU A 101 11.14 8.19 -22.80
N ALA A 102 11.02 7.18 -23.66
CA ALA A 102 11.97 6.95 -24.76
C ALA A 102 11.96 8.08 -25.79
N SER A 103 10.86 8.82 -25.88
CA SER A 103 10.70 9.99 -26.75
C SER A 103 11.16 11.29 -26.07
N ASN A 104 11.81 11.22 -24.89
CA ASN A 104 12.23 12.35 -24.06
C ASN A 104 11.10 13.32 -23.69
N LEU A 105 9.85 12.83 -23.65
CA LEU A 105 8.71 13.61 -23.20
C LEU A 105 8.54 13.45 -21.68
N THR A 106 8.36 14.58 -20.99
CA THR A 106 8.12 14.60 -19.55
C THR A 106 6.68 14.21 -19.26
N ILE A 107 6.48 13.16 -18.45
CA ILE A 107 5.17 12.77 -17.94
C ILE A 107 4.90 13.57 -16.67
N THR A 108 3.99 14.54 -16.73
CA THR A 108 3.49 15.26 -15.55
C THR A 108 2.26 14.53 -15.02
N ALA A 109 2.28 14.20 -13.72
CA ALA A 109 1.13 13.60 -13.04
C ALA A 109 0.80 14.46 -11.81
N GLY A 110 -0.34 15.14 -11.86
CA GLY A 110 -0.85 15.96 -10.76
C GLY A 110 -0.20 17.34 -10.68
N GLU A 111 -0.77 18.31 -11.40
CA GLU A 111 -0.30 19.71 -11.44
C GLU A 111 -0.48 20.44 -10.10
N ALA A 112 -1.29 19.91 -9.18
CA ALA A 112 -1.61 20.57 -7.91
C ALA A 112 -0.39 20.83 -7.00
N ASN A 113 0.67 20.00 -7.09
CA ASN A 113 1.91 20.18 -6.30
C ASN A 113 3.06 20.81 -7.11
N SER A 114 2.83 21.10 -8.39
CA SER A 114 3.83 21.71 -9.28
C SER A 114 3.62 23.21 -9.45
N ALA A 115 2.57 23.78 -8.85
CA ALA A 115 2.33 25.21 -8.86
C ALA A 115 3.51 25.94 -8.18
N PRO A 116 4.17 26.88 -8.87
CA PRO A 116 5.25 27.67 -8.30
C PRO A 116 4.70 28.58 -7.18
N LEU A 117 4.98 28.21 -5.92
CA LEU A 117 4.52 28.99 -4.76
C LEU A 117 5.15 30.38 -4.70
N GLU A 118 6.30 30.57 -5.35
CA GLU A 118 7.03 31.85 -5.40
C GLU A 118 6.27 32.91 -6.22
N THR A 119 5.54 32.52 -7.26
CA THR A 119 4.76 33.44 -8.11
C THR A 119 3.29 33.54 -7.70
N LEU A 120 2.86 32.75 -6.70
CA LEU A 120 1.46 32.67 -6.26
C LEU A 120 0.86 34.04 -5.94
N GLU A 121 1.61 34.90 -5.23
CA GLU A 121 1.12 36.21 -4.80
C GLU A 121 0.91 37.15 -6.01
N GLU A 122 1.82 37.08 -6.98
CA GLU A 122 1.75 37.87 -8.22
C GLU A 122 0.59 37.40 -9.10
N GLU A 123 0.42 36.08 -9.22
CA GLU A 123 -0.68 35.45 -9.97
C GLU A 123 -2.04 35.75 -9.34
N HIS A 124 -2.13 35.77 -8.00
CA HIS A 124 -3.36 36.13 -7.29
C HIS A 124 -3.76 37.60 -7.55
N VAL A 125 -2.79 38.51 -7.51
CA VAL A 125 -3.04 39.93 -7.85
C VAL A 125 -3.43 40.09 -9.32
N ALA A 126 -2.81 39.35 -10.24
CA ALA A 126 -3.16 39.37 -11.66
C ALA A 126 -4.59 38.86 -11.88
N LEU A 127 -4.98 37.77 -11.21
CA LEU A 127 -6.32 37.21 -11.27
C LEU A 127 -7.37 38.20 -10.75
N GLN A 128 -7.12 38.86 -9.61
CA GLN A 128 -8.03 39.88 -9.08
C GLN A 128 -8.28 41.02 -10.08
N LYS A 129 -7.23 41.52 -10.74
CA LYS A 129 -7.36 42.56 -11.78
C LYS A 129 -8.13 42.10 -13.02
N ILE A 130 -8.06 40.81 -13.36
CA ILE A 130 -8.85 40.24 -14.44
C ILE A 130 -10.31 40.17 -14.02
N ILE A 131 -10.60 39.67 -12.80
CA ILE A 131 -11.96 39.55 -12.26
C ILE A 131 -12.64 40.92 -12.13
N GLU A 132 -11.91 41.97 -11.75
CA GLU A 132 -12.42 43.35 -11.67
C GLU A 132 -12.98 43.90 -13.00
N GLN A 133 -12.60 43.31 -14.14
CA GLN A 133 -13.10 43.72 -15.46
C GLN A 133 -14.46 43.11 -15.82
N TYR A 134 -14.95 42.16 -15.01
CA TYR A 134 -16.22 41.48 -15.21
C TYR A 134 -17.22 41.87 -14.12
N ASP A 135 -18.52 41.86 -14.45
CA ASP A 135 -19.55 41.99 -13.44
C ASP A 135 -19.57 40.74 -12.56
N LEU A 136 -19.79 40.90 -11.25
CA LEU A 136 -19.88 39.81 -10.30
C LEU A 136 -20.92 38.74 -10.68
N HIS A 137 -21.99 39.13 -11.39
CA HIS A 137 -23.03 38.18 -11.86
C HIS A 137 -22.56 37.31 -13.03
N ASP A 138 -21.46 37.69 -13.68
CA ASP A 138 -20.85 36.95 -14.80
C ASP A 138 -19.62 36.12 -14.35
N VAL A 139 -19.25 36.19 -13.07
CA VAL A 139 -18.13 35.42 -12.48
C VAL A 139 -18.67 34.18 -11.81
N TYR A 140 -18.41 33.02 -12.41
CA TYR A 140 -18.93 31.74 -11.94
C TYR A 140 -17.87 30.93 -11.19
N ASN A 141 -18.22 30.43 -9.98
CA ASN A 141 -17.37 29.49 -9.27
C ASN A 141 -17.61 28.06 -9.80
N VAL A 142 -16.63 27.54 -10.54
CA VAL A 142 -16.74 26.22 -11.20
C VAL A 142 -16.74 25.07 -10.19
N ASP A 143 -16.14 25.22 -9.01
CA ASP A 143 -16.00 24.12 -8.04
C ASP A 143 -17.31 23.77 -7.28
N GLU A 144 -18.28 24.68 -7.24
CA GLU A 144 -19.59 24.47 -6.58
C GLU A 144 -20.59 23.69 -7.44
N THR A 145 -20.25 23.33 -8.69
CA THR A 145 -21.18 22.60 -9.59
C THR A 145 -21.18 21.08 -9.48
N ALA A 146 -20.26 20.50 -8.72
CA ALA A 146 -20.09 19.04 -8.69
C ALA A 146 -20.85 18.33 -7.55
N LEU A 147 -21.78 19.01 -6.87
CA LEU A 147 -22.56 18.46 -5.75
C LEU A 147 -24.06 18.74 -5.93
N PHE A 148 -24.68 18.07 -6.90
CA PHE A 148 -26.10 17.72 -6.88
C PHE A 148 -26.28 16.26 -7.29
#